data_AF-A0A384A100-F1
#
_entry.id   AF-A0A384A100-F1
#
_cell.length_a   1.000
_cell.length_b   1.000
_cell.length_c   1.000
_cell.angle_alpha   90.00
_cell.angle_beta   90.00
_cell.angle_gamma   90.00
#
_symmetry.space_group_name_H-M   'P 1'
#
loop_
_entity.id
_entity.type
_entity.pdbx_description
1 polymer ?
#
loop_
_entity_poly.entity_id
_entity_poly.type
_entity_poly.pdbx_seq_one_letter_code
_entity_poly.pdbx_strand_id
1 'polypeptide(L)'
;MADNLRKLVSNESLRSMQDQLESWLREYNTNSCDQNLNHCLELIEQVAEVQRQLFGIFTTAAQEGGHYDGVETIKSRLLPWLEASFTAASLGKPVDSKVSSLQDTFDKDGHKESGARDRDIQQLDADLNATRHQLNQVQDDMAETEKTLEESKNRSAISLLTAEEEINQLRKQLKSLQAQEESRHRHSEHRSSEKRGSERRREELQGSEQMGADGWSVDQRKAEAICDYEKQLRTLKDEIAVLSAEKSVLQGRSARSRSPSPDPRSHGRSRSHDRSRSRSASPSTAVAKVRSPSPSRAKLSSAARKAALLSRFSDAYSQTRLDAQCLLRRCIDKAETVQRIIYIAAVEAFHVAKVAFRHFKIRVRKSLTPSYAGSNDFEDAVLDYIICHLDLYDSQSSVNDVIRAMNVNPKISFPPEVDFCLLSNFIHEICCIAFAMQTLDPPLDIAFGADGEIFNDCKYRRSYDSDFTAPLVFYHVWPAIMENDCIIMKGEAVTRRGAFWNSVRSLSRCRSRSLSPICPRSRISLSTISRSRSPSPMRYGLPRF
;
A
#
# COMPACT_ATOMS: atom_id res chain seq x y z
N MET A 1 -30.15 38.90 3.24
CA MET A 1 -30.58 37.76 4.09
C MET A 1 -32.11 37.55 4.15
N ALA A 2 -32.89 38.55 4.57
CA ALA A 2 -34.34 38.40 4.77
C ALA A 2 -35.12 37.95 3.52
N ASP A 3 -34.64 38.27 2.32
CA ASP A 3 -35.27 37.84 1.07
C ASP A 3 -35.09 36.35 0.76
N ASN A 4 -33.97 35.74 1.15
CA ASN A 4 -33.75 34.29 1.01
C ASN A 4 -34.62 33.52 2.00
N LEU A 5 -34.77 34.04 3.22
CA LEU A 5 -35.68 33.48 4.21
C LEU A 5 -37.14 33.63 3.77
N ARG A 6 -37.53 34.79 3.22
CA ARG A 6 -38.86 35.00 2.63
C ARG A 6 -39.13 34.01 1.50
N LYS A 7 -38.17 33.79 0.59
CA LYS A 7 -38.29 32.80 -0.49
C LYS A 7 -38.46 31.37 0.03
N LEU A 8 -37.74 30.98 1.08
CA LEU A 8 -37.89 29.67 1.72
C LEU A 8 -39.28 29.52 2.34
N VAL A 9 -39.75 30.54 3.08
CA VAL A 9 -41.08 30.52 3.72
C VAL A 9 -42.22 30.55 2.70
N SER A 10 -42.02 31.21 1.56
CA SER A 10 -42.97 31.23 0.44
C SER A 10 -42.87 29.99 -0.45
N ASN A 11 -41.93 29.07 -0.20
CA ASN A 11 -41.78 27.86 -0.98
C ASN A 11 -42.91 26.87 -0.62
N GLU A 12 -43.72 26.52 -1.61
CA GLU A 12 -44.87 25.64 -1.47
C GLU A 12 -44.47 24.22 -1.06
N SER A 13 -43.23 23.80 -1.38
CA SER A 13 -42.68 22.47 -1.07
C SER A 13 -42.64 22.15 0.43
N LEU A 14 -42.39 23.16 1.28
CA LEU A 14 -42.37 23.00 2.74
C LEU A 14 -43.76 22.73 3.30
N ARG A 15 -44.80 23.32 2.69
CA ARG A 15 -46.20 23.13 3.12
C ARG A 15 -46.76 21.82 2.58
N SER A 16 -46.45 21.47 1.33
CA SER A 16 -46.92 20.23 0.72
C SER A 16 -46.32 18.97 1.32
N MET A 17 -45.14 19.06 1.95
CA MET A 17 -44.46 17.90 2.56
C MET A 17 -45.27 17.27 3.70
N GLN A 18 -45.94 18.08 4.53
CA GLN A 18 -46.80 17.57 5.59
C GLN A 18 -48.01 16.84 5.02
N ASP A 19 -48.68 17.43 4.03
CA ASP A 19 -49.84 16.84 3.37
C ASP A 19 -49.48 15.51 2.66
N GLN A 20 -48.29 15.44 2.06
CA GLN A 20 -47.77 14.22 1.42
C GLN A 20 -47.44 13.12 2.42
N LEU A 21 -46.85 13.45 3.58
CA LEU A 21 -46.63 12.49 4.67
C LEU A 21 -47.96 11.94 5.21
N GLU A 22 -48.96 12.81 5.38
CA GLU A 22 -50.30 12.41 5.84
C GLU A 22 -51.06 11.58 4.81
N SER A 23 -50.86 11.84 3.51
CA SER A 23 -51.39 11.03 2.41
C SER A 23 -50.72 9.66 2.37
N TRP A 24 -49.38 9.64 2.46
CA TRP A 24 -48.61 8.40 2.44
C TRP A 24 -48.94 7.51 3.64
N LEU A 25 -49.11 8.07 4.84
CA LEU A 25 -49.54 7.32 6.02
C LEU A 25 -50.90 6.65 5.82
N ARG A 26 -51.85 7.34 5.19
CA ARG A 26 -53.19 6.80 4.90
C ARG A 26 -53.15 5.66 3.89
N GLU A 27 -52.27 5.75 2.90
CA GLU A 27 -52.17 4.82 1.79
C GLU A 27 -51.08 3.75 1.97
N TYR A 28 -50.32 3.80 3.07
CA TYR A 28 -49.14 2.95 3.28
C TYR A 28 -49.45 1.45 3.15
N ASN A 29 -50.55 1.01 3.78
CA ASN A 29 -50.96 -0.40 3.79
C ASN A 29 -51.66 -0.83 2.49
N THR A 30 -52.07 0.13 1.64
CA THR A 30 -52.69 -0.12 0.33
C THR A 30 -51.69 -0.08 -0.81
N ASN A 31 -50.55 0.56 -0.60
CA ASN A 31 -49.47 0.71 -1.58
C ASN A 31 -48.60 -0.55 -1.66
N SER A 32 -48.04 -0.79 -2.85
CA SER A 32 -46.98 -1.79 -3.02
C SER A 32 -45.68 -1.34 -2.34
N CYS A 33 -44.76 -2.29 -2.12
CA CYS A 33 -43.43 -2.00 -1.58
C CYS A 33 -42.71 -0.93 -2.43
N ASP A 34 -42.73 -1.07 -3.75
CA ASP A 34 -42.08 -0.11 -4.67
C ASP A 34 -42.75 1.28 -4.62
N GLN A 35 -44.08 1.34 -4.47
CA GLN A 35 -44.79 2.62 -4.31
C GLN A 35 -44.42 3.31 -3.01
N ASN A 36 -44.36 2.56 -1.90
CA ASN A 36 -43.91 3.10 -0.62
C ASN A 36 -42.45 3.55 -0.64
N LEU A 37 -41.57 2.82 -1.33
CA LEU A 37 -40.18 3.24 -1.52
C LEU A 37 -40.07 4.51 -2.36
N ASN A 38 -40.85 4.63 -3.44
CA ASN A 38 -40.87 5.84 -4.26
C ASN A 38 -41.39 7.06 -3.49
N HIS A 39 -42.48 6.92 -2.72
CA HIS A 39 -42.96 8.01 -1.85
C HIS A 39 -41.93 8.42 -0.79
N CYS A 40 -41.22 7.46 -0.21
CA CYS A 40 -40.13 7.73 0.72
C CYS A 40 -38.99 8.52 0.04
N LEU A 41 -38.61 8.12 -1.17
CA LEU A 41 -37.57 8.81 -1.95
C LEU A 41 -37.98 10.23 -2.33
N GLU A 42 -39.21 10.44 -2.78
CA GLU A 42 -39.76 11.78 -3.10
C GLU A 42 -39.71 12.71 -1.88
N LEU A 43 -40.04 12.20 -0.69
CA LEU A 43 -39.94 12.97 0.56
C LEU A 43 -38.50 13.28 0.92
N ILE A 44 -37.57 12.33 0.76
CA ILE A 44 -36.13 12.56 0.98
C ILE A 44 -35.60 13.63 0.04
N GLU A 45 -35.99 13.62 -1.24
CA GLU A 45 -35.60 14.62 -2.23
C GLU A 45 -36.09 16.03 -1.84
N GLN A 46 -37.33 16.15 -1.37
CA GLN A 46 -37.87 17.42 -0.90
C GLN A 46 -37.17 17.92 0.37
N VAL A 47 -36.87 17.03 1.32
CA VAL A 47 -36.09 17.37 2.53
C VAL A 47 -34.69 17.85 2.14
N ALA A 48 -34.03 17.19 1.18
CA ALA A 48 -32.71 17.59 0.70
C ALA A 48 -32.71 18.98 0.05
N GLU A 49 -33.78 19.33 -0.68
CA GLU A 49 -33.94 20.66 -1.27
C GLU A 49 -34.06 21.75 -0.18
N VAL A 50 -34.93 21.53 0.81
CA VAL A 50 -35.10 22.46 1.95
C VAL A 50 -33.81 22.58 2.75
N GLN A 51 -33.15 21.46 3.02
CA GLN A 51 -31.88 21.40 3.73
C GLN A 51 -30.81 22.22 3.00
N ARG A 52 -30.70 22.08 1.67
CA ARG A 52 -29.76 22.88 0.86
C ARG A 52 -30.02 24.38 0.99
N GLN A 53 -31.28 24.79 0.95
CA GLN A 53 -31.67 26.20 1.08
C GLN A 53 -31.36 26.75 2.49
N LEU A 54 -31.61 25.96 3.54
CA LEU A 54 -31.26 26.30 4.92
C LEU A 54 -29.74 26.42 5.13
N PHE A 55 -28.95 25.51 4.57
CA PHE A 55 -27.48 25.61 4.62
C PHE A 55 -26.96 26.84 3.89
N GLY A 56 -27.59 27.22 2.78
CA GLY A 56 -27.30 28.48 2.09
C GLY A 56 -27.50 29.69 3.00
N ILE A 57 -28.67 29.78 3.66
CA ILE A 57 -28.98 30.86 4.61
C ILE A 57 -28.01 30.85 5.80
N PHE A 58 -27.75 29.67 6.37
CA PHE A 58 -26.82 29.49 7.48
C PHE A 58 -25.41 29.99 7.14
N THR A 59 -24.90 29.63 5.96
CA THR A 59 -23.55 30.03 5.51
C THR A 59 -23.47 31.55 5.33
N THR A 60 -24.47 32.15 4.69
CA THR A 60 -24.51 33.62 4.54
C THR A 60 -24.64 34.32 5.89
N ALA A 61 -25.46 33.79 6.81
CA ALA A 61 -25.61 34.35 8.16
C ALA A 61 -24.32 34.27 8.99
N ALA A 62 -23.56 33.17 8.86
CA ALA A 62 -22.25 33.02 9.51
C ALA A 62 -21.21 34.00 8.93
N GLN A 63 -21.29 34.30 7.64
CA GLN A 63 -20.38 35.25 6.98
C GLN A 63 -20.68 36.72 7.32
N GLU A 64 -21.93 37.05 7.67
CA GLU A 64 -22.32 38.42 8.05
C GLU A 64 -21.69 38.91 9.37
N GLY A 65 -21.23 38.00 10.23
CA GLY A 65 -20.60 38.33 11.52
C GLY A 65 -19.08 38.64 11.48
N GLY A 66 -18.45 38.60 10.31
CA GLY A 66 -17.00 38.85 10.18
C GLY A 66 -16.13 37.63 10.47
N HIS A 67 -14.82 37.83 10.69
CA HIS A 67 -13.81 36.75 10.65
C HIS A 67 -13.94 35.66 11.75
N TYR A 68 -14.63 35.94 12.86
CA TYR A 68 -14.70 35.03 14.02
C TYR A 68 -16.09 34.87 14.63
N ASP A 69 -17.10 35.60 14.17
CA ASP A 69 -18.43 35.54 14.74
C ASP A 69 -19.22 34.34 14.17
N GLY A 70 -20.10 33.75 14.98
CA GLY A 70 -20.81 32.50 14.63
C GLY A 70 -19.95 31.21 14.65
N VAL A 71 -18.61 31.30 14.71
CA VAL A 71 -17.69 30.16 14.78
C VAL A 71 -17.97 29.28 16.00
N GLU A 72 -18.25 29.89 17.16
CA GLU A 72 -18.59 29.15 18.37
C GLU A 72 -19.93 28.42 18.25
N THR A 73 -20.90 28.97 17.52
CA THR A 73 -22.18 28.27 17.25
C THR A 73 -21.96 27.08 16.31
N ILE A 74 -21.09 27.22 15.31
CA ILE A 74 -20.71 26.12 14.42
C ILE A 74 -20.03 25.00 15.21
N LYS A 75 -19.03 25.33 16.05
CA LYS A 75 -18.26 24.36 16.83
C LYS A 75 -19.09 23.68 17.92
N SER A 76 -19.92 24.43 18.64
CA SER A 76 -20.64 23.90 19.80
C SER A 76 -21.97 23.21 19.44
N ARG A 77 -22.58 23.54 18.30
CA ARG A 77 -23.91 23.02 17.93
C ARG A 77 -23.93 22.24 16.62
N LEU A 78 -23.38 22.81 15.54
CA LEU A 78 -23.47 22.17 14.23
C LEU A 78 -22.56 20.95 14.11
N LEU A 79 -21.29 21.07 14.51
CA LEU A 79 -20.33 19.95 14.40
C LEU A 79 -20.74 18.72 15.23
N PRO A 80 -21.14 18.87 16.52
CA PRO A 80 -21.57 17.72 17.31
C PRO A 80 -22.86 17.09 16.78
N TRP A 81 -23.78 17.90 16.24
CA TRP A 81 -25.00 17.38 15.62
C TRP A 81 -24.72 16.58 14.35
N LEU A 82 -23.80 17.06 13.49
CA LEU A 82 -23.38 16.34 12.30
C LEU A 82 -22.68 15.03 12.67
N GLU A 83 -21.75 15.06 13.63
CA GLU A 83 -21.06 13.87 14.13
C GLU A 83 -22.05 12.82 14.67
N ALA A 84 -23.01 13.24 15.48
CA ALA A 84 -24.07 12.37 15.98
C ALA A 84 -24.97 11.83 14.86
N SER A 85 -25.28 12.64 13.84
CA SER A 85 -26.15 12.24 12.71
C SER A 85 -25.48 11.21 11.80
N PHE A 86 -24.19 11.37 11.49
CA PHE A 86 -23.43 10.36 10.75
C PHE A 86 -23.23 9.07 11.55
N THR A 87 -23.08 9.18 12.87
CA THR A 87 -22.96 8.01 13.75
C THR A 87 -24.29 7.25 13.85
N ALA A 88 -25.43 7.93 13.97
CA ALA A 88 -26.75 7.32 14.05
C ALA A 88 -27.17 6.64 12.73
N ALA A 89 -26.87 7.25 11.58
CA ALA A 89 -27.14 6.67 10.26
C ALA A 89 -26.39 5.34 10.03
N SER A 90 -25.23 5.16 10.65
CA SER A 90 -24.44 3.92 10.54
C SER A 90 -24.94 2.76 11.43
N LEU A 91 -25.80 3.03 12.42
CA LEU A 91 -26.22 2.04 13.43
C LEU A 91 -27.67 1.57 13.28
N GLY A 92 -28.46 2.16 12.37
CA GLY A 92 -29.81 1.68 12.04
C GLY A 92 -30.80 1.64 13.20
N LYS A 93 -30.62 2.45 14.26
CA LYS A 93 -31.57 2.54 15.38
C LYS A 93 -32.43 3.81 15.29
N PRO A 94 -33.75 3.73 15.57
CA PRO A 94 -34.60 4.91 15.62
C PRO A 94 -34.19 5.81 16.80
N VAL A 95 -34.16 7.11 16.56
CA VAL A 95 -33.92 8.14 17.58
C VAL A 95 -35.16 8.24 18.46
N ASP A 96 -35.10 7.72 19.68
CA ASP A 96 -36.15 7.93 20.68
C ASP A 96 -36.14 9.39 21.15
N SER A 97 -37.30 10.04 20.99
CA SER A 97 -37.59 11.45 21.30
C SER A 97 -37.70 11.70 22.81
N LYS A 98 -36.58 11.59 23.53
CA LYS A 98 -36.39 12.24 24.84
C LYS A 98 -35.03 12.90 24.89
N VAL A 99 -34.93 14.04 24.20
CA VAL A 99 -33.85 15.00 24.37
C VAL A 99 -34.00 15.60 25.77
N SER A 100 -33.12 15.20 26.70
CA SER A 100 -32.83 16.04 27.86
C SER A 100 -32.37 17.40 27.34
N SER A 101 -33.09 18.46 27.70
CA SER A 101 -32.76 19.83 27.35
C SER A 101 -31.27 20.10 27.66
N LEU A 102 -30.49 20.34 26.61
CA LEU A 102 -29.05 20.63 26.69
C LEU A 102 -28.72 21.99 27.35
N GLN A 103 -29.70 22.67 27.92
CA GLN A 103 -29.53 23.97 28.55
C GLN A 103 -29.03 23.87 30.01
N ASP A 104 -29.35 22.80 30.74
CA ASP A 104 -29.16 22.73 32.20
C ASP A 104 -27.74 22.38 32.69
N THR A 105 -26.82 22.01 31.80
CA THR A 105 -25.45 21.63 32.19
C THR A 105 -24.43 22.77 32.14
N PHE A 106 -24.77 23.94 31.60
CA PHE A 106 -23.77 24.98 31.30
C PHE A 106 -23.71 26.16 32.28
N ASP A 107 -24.72 26.35 33.14
CA ASP A 107 -24.77 27.54 34.00
C ASP A 107 -23.98 27.44 35.31
N LYS A 108 -23.35 26.29 35.61
CA LYS A 108 -22.72 26.06 36.93
C LYS A 108 -21.19 26.21 36.99
N ASP A 109 -20.50 26.29 35.86
CA ASP A 109 -19.02 26.36 35.81
C ASP A 109 -18.44 27.74 35.50
N GLY A 110 -19.29 28.73 35.21
CA GLY A 110 -18.85 29.97 34.57
C GLY A 110 -18.09 30.99 35.43
N HIS A 111 -17.91 30.81 36.75
CA HIS A 111 -17.50 31.94 37.62
C HIS A 111 -16.22 31.74 38.46
N LYS A 112 -15.50 30.62 38.34
CA LYS A 112 -14.19 30.43 39.01
C LYS A 112 -13.01 30.15 38.08
N GLU A 113 -13.24 29.78 36.82
CA GLU A 113 -12.17 29.36 35.90
C GLU A 113 -11.60 30.47 35.00
N SER A 114 -12.25 31.62 34.87
CA SER A 114 -11.84 32.67 33.93
C SER A 114 -10.38 33.13 34.14
N GLY A 115 -9.92 33.26 35.39
CA GLY A 115 -8.54 33.70 35.68
C GLY A 115 -7.47 32.61 35.63
N ALA A 116 -7.86 31.34 35.52
CA ALA A 116 -6.95 30.20 35.32
C ALA A 116 -6.77 29.95 33.82
N ARG A 117 -7.86 29.93 33.06
CA ARG A 117 -7.83 29.77 31.60
C ARG A 117 -7.04 30.87 30.90
N ASP A 118 -7.11 32.12 31.37
CA ASP A 118 -6.39 33.24 30.76
C ASP A 118 -4.87 33.13 30.92
N ARG A 119 -4.39 32.53 32.02
CA ARG A 119 -2.97 32.21 32.23
C ARG A 119 -2.52 31.03 31.38
N ASP A 120 -3.35 30.00 31.24
CA ASP A 120 -3.06 28.85 30.40
C ASP A 120 -3.03 29.23 28.90
N ILE A 121 -3.88 30.16 28.47
CA ILE A 121 -3.88 30.70 27.10
C ILE A 121 -2.60 31.48 26.82
N GLN A 122 -2.15 32.34 27.74
CA GLN A 122 -0.89 33.08 27.58
C GLN A 122 0.34 32.16 27.56
N GLN A 123 0.33 31.08 28.35
CA GLN A 123 1.39 30.07 28.33
C GLN A 123 1.40 29.29 27.01
N LEU A 124 0.23 28.89 26.51
CA LEU A 124 0.10 28.21 25.22
C LEU A 124 0.53 29.10 24.05
N ASP A 125 0.23 30.40 24.09
CA ASP A 125 0.70 31.36 23.09
C ASP A 125 2.23 31.54 23.12
N ALA A 126 2.83 31.55 24.31
CA ALA A 126 4.29 31.59 24.45
C ALA A 126 4.95 30.33 23.86
N ASP A 127 4.39 29.15 24.14
CA ASP A 127 4.88 27.87 23.61
C ASP A 127 4.65 27.75 22.09
N LEU A 128 3.54 28.28 21.57
CA LEU A 128 3.27 28.34 20.13
C LEU A 128 4.25 29.25 19.39
N ASN A 129 4.60 30.39 19.99
CA ASN A 129 5.59 31.30 19.41
C ASN A 129 7.00 30.68 19.47
N ALA A 130 7.36 30.00 20.57
CA ALA A 130 8.63 29.29 20.68
C ALA A 130 8.76 28.17 19.65
N THR A 131 7.72 27.36 19.46
CA THR A 131 7.69 26.29 18.45
C THR A 131 7.72 26.84 17.02
N ARG A 132 7.08 27.98 16.75
CA ARG A 132 7.21 28.70 15.46
C ARG A 132 8.64 29.14 15.18
N HIS A 133 9.33 29.69 16.18
CA HIS A 133 10.73 30.10 16.03
C HIS A 133 11.65 28.91 15.79
N GLN A 134 11.43 27.78 16.48
CA GLN A 134 12.17 26.55 16.23
C GLN A 134 11.91 26.00 14.82
N LEU A 135 10.66 26.04 14.35
CA LEU A 135 10.31 25.60 12.99
C LEU A 135 11.00 26.46 11.92
N ASN A 136 10.98 27.79 12.10
CA ASN A 136 11.69 28.69 11.19
C ASN A 136 13.19 28.43 11.20
N GLN A 137 13.78 28.17 12.37
CA GLN A 137 15.20 27.84 12.47
C GLN A 137 15.55 26.51 11.77
N VAL A 138 14.74 25.46 11.95
CA VAL A 138 14.93 24.19 11.25
C VAL A 138 14.75 24.35 9.74
N GLN A 139 13.83 25.21 9.31
CA GLN A 139 13.61 25.50 7.88
C GLN A 139 14.82 26.22 7.26
N ASP A 140 15.43 27.16 7.99
CA ASP A 140 16.66 27.83 7.57
C ASP A 140 17.86 26.86 7.51
N ASP A 141 18.02 26.00 8.53
CA ASP A 141 19.05 24.95 8.55
C ASP A 141 18.87 23.95 7.40
N MET A 142 17.63 23.61 7.06
CA MET A 142 17.32 22.77 5.90
C MET A 142 17.69 23.44 4.58
N ALA A 143 17.39 24.73 4.42
CA ALA A 143 17.78 25.48 3.22
C ALA A 143 19.32 25.60 3.07
N GLU A 144 20.03 25.77 4.19
CA GLU A 144 21.49 25.78 4.19
C GLU A 144 22.08 24.41 3.84
N THR A 145 21.56 23.33 4.41
CA THR A 145 22.00 21.96 4.08
C THR A 145 21.72 21.57 2.63
N GLU A 146 20.59 22.00 2.05
CA GLU A 146 20.29 21.80 0.64
C GLU A 146 21.31 22.52 -0.26
N LYS A 147 21.65 23.78 0.06
CA LYS A 147 22.66 24.53 -0.69
C LYS A 147 24.04 23.86 -0.63
N THR A 148 24.49 23.43 0.55
CA THR A 148 25.79 22.75 0.71
C THR A 148 25.83 21.41 -0.03
N LEU A 149 24.72 20.68 -0.04
CA LEU A 149 24.58 19.44 -0.80
C LEU A 149 24.65 19.71 -2.31
N GLU A 150 23.97 20.73 -2.82
CA GLU A 150 24.05 21.07 -4.24
C GLU A 150 25.44 21.54 -4.66
N GLU A 151 26.12 22.33 -3.83
CA GLU A 151 27.53 22.65 -4.09
C GLU A 151 28.41 21.40 -4.13
N SER A 152 28.17 20.41 -3.26
CA SER A 152 28.89 19.13 -3.26
C SER A 152 28.60 18.29 -4.51
N LYS A 153 27.33 18.19 -4.92
CA LYS A 153 26.93 17.52 -6.17
C LYS A 153 27.57 18.18 -7.39
N ASN A 154 27.58 19.51 -7.45
CA ASN A 154 28.22 20.25 -8.53
C ASN A 154 29.73 20.00 -8.58
N ARG A 155 30.42 20.00 -7.44
CA ARG A 155 31.85 19.64 -7.36
C ARG A 155 32.12 18.21 -7.82
N SER A 156 31.27 17.26 -7.40
CA SER A 156 31.36 15.85 -7.81
C SER A 156 31.11 15.67 -9.31
N ALA A 157 30.10 16.34 -9.87
CA ALA A 157 29.80 16.32 -11.31
C ALA A 157 30.96 16.85 -12.15
N ILE A 158 31.59 17.95 -11.74
CA ILE A 158 32.79 18.49 -12.40
C ILE A 158 33.92 17.47 -12.34
N SER A 159 34.18 16.88 -11.16
CA SER A 159 35.22 15.85 -11.00
C SER A 159 34.98 14.62 -11.89
N LEU A 160 33.73 14.21 -12.06
CA LEU A 160 33.37 13.09 -12.92
C LEU A 160 33.61 13.42 -14.39
N LEU A 161 33.22 14.62 -14.84
CA LEU A 161 33.49 15.07 -16.22
C LEU A 161 34.99 15.16 -16.51
N THR A 162 35.79 15.62 -15.56
CA THR A 162 37.25 15.65 -15.74
C THR A 162 37.85 14.24 -15.84
N ALA A 163 37.39 13.29 -15.03
CA ALA A 163 37.85 11.90 -15.11
C ALA A 163 37.39 11.22 -16.41
N GLU A 164 36.19 11.54 -16.90
CA GLU A 164 35.69 11.02 -18.16
C GLU A 164 36.50 11.54 -19.36
N GLU A 165 36.90 12.82 -19.36
CA GLU A 165 37.78 13.37 -20.39
C GLU A 165 39.18 12.70 -20.37
N GLU A 166 39.72 12.43 -19.18
CA GLU A 166 40.98 11.69 -19.02
C GLU A 166 40.87 10.26 -19.59
N ILE A 167 39.80 9.54 -19.27
CA ILE A 167 39.54 8.20 -19.83
C ILE A 167 39.42 8.26 -21.36
N ASN A 168 38.75 9.27 -21.90
CA ASN A 168 38.63 9.45 -23.35
C ASN A 168 39.98 9.73 -24.00
N GLN A 169 40.84 10.53 -23.36
CA GLN A 169 42.18 10.80 -23.84
C GLN A 169 43.04 9.53 -23.82
N LEU A 170 42.99 8.74 -22.74
CA LEU A 170 43.67 7.46 -22.63
C LEU A 170 43.18 6.46 -23.68
N ARG A 171 41.87 6.42 -23.96
CA ARG A 171 41.30 5.59 -25.03
C ARG A 171 41.79 6.00 -26.42
N LYS A 172 41.92 7.30 -26.70
CA LYS A 172 42.50 7.79 -27.96
C LYS A 172 43.96 7.36 -28.09
N GLN A 173 44.76 7.48 -27.02
CA GLN A 173 46.15 7.02 -26.99
C GLN A 173 46.27 5.52 -27.20
N LEU A 174 45.43 4.71 -26.54
CA LEU A 174 45.38 3.26 -26.74
C LEU A 174 45.08 2.90 -28.19
N LYS A 175 44.10 3.55 -28.83
CA LYS A 175 43.80 3.32 -30.24
C LYS A 175 44.97 3.69 -31.16
N SER A 176 45.67 4.80 -30.90
CA SER A 176 46.85 5.17 -31.70
C SER A 176 48.00 4.18 -31.54
N LEU A 177 48.24 3.71 -30.31
CA LEU A 177 49.27 2.71 -30.04
C LEU A 177 48.93 1.37 -30.67
N GLN A 178 47.65 0.97 -30.61
CA GLN A 178 47.19 -0.25 -31.26
C GLN A 178 47.35 -0.18 -32.79
N ALA A 179 46.99 0.95 -33.42
CA ALA A 179 47.21 1.14 -34.85
C ALA A 179 48.70 1.13 -35.23
N GLN A 180 49.56 1.68 -34.38
CA GLN A 180 51.01 1.63 -34.55
C GLN A 180 51.52 0.18 -34.45
N GLU A 181 51.02 -0.62 -33.52
CA GLU A 181 51.41 -2.02 -33.36
C GLU A 181 50.90 -2.87 -34.54
N GLU A 182 49.67 -2.67 -35.00
CA GLU A 182 49.14 -3.33 -36.21
C GLU A 182 49.93 -2.96 -37.48
N SER A 183 50.45 -1.72 -37.56
CA SER A 183 51.35 -1.33 -38.64
C SER A 183 52.69 -2.07 -38.54
N ARG A 184 53.27 -2.20 -37.34
CA ARG A 184 54.51 -2.97 -37.12
C ARG A 184 54.33 -4.44 -37.46
N HIS A 185 53.21 -5.04 -37.07
CA HIS A 185 52.89 -6.43 -37.41
C HIS A 185 52.77 -6.62 -38.92
N ARG A 186 52.06 -5.75 -39.65
CA ARG A 186 52.00 -5.80 -41.12
C ARG A 186 53.39 -5.70 -41.78
N HIS A 187 54.30 -4.88 -41.23
CA HIS A 187 55.68 -4.79 -41.73
C HIS A 187 56.50 -6.04 -41.40
N SER A 188 56.25 -6.72 -40.26
CA SER A 188 56.93 -7.99 -39.94
C SER A 188 56.42 -9.16 -40.78
N GLU A 189 55.12 -9.18 -41.10
CA GLU A 189 54.51 -10.21 -41.93
C GLU A 189 55.02 -10.12 -43.37
N HIS A 190 55.15 -8.90 -43.91
CA HIS A 190 55.80 -8.66 -45.21
C HIS A 190 57.26 -9.13 -45.25
N ARG A 191 58.02 -8.90 -44.17
CA ARG A 191 59.38 -9.43 -44.03
C ARG A 191 59.42 -10.95 -43.88
N SER A 192 58.41 -11.58 -43.28
CA SER A 192 58.35 -13.04 -43.12
C SER A 192 57.95 -13.75 -44.43
N SER A 193 57.14 -13.11 -45.29
CA SER A 193 56.83 -13.61 -46.63
C SER A 193 58.03 -13.52 -47.58
N GLU A 194 58.90 -12.53 -47.42
CA GLU A 194 60.17 -12.45 -48.17
C GLU A 194 61.22 -13.47 -47.66
N LYS A 195 61.16 -13.87 -46.38
CA LYS A 195 62.15 -14.78 -45.76
C LYS A 195 61.89 -16.27 -45.97
N ARG A 196 60.79 -16.65 -46.62
CA ARG A 196 60.50 -18.07 -46.97
C ARG A 196 61.08 -18.51 -48.32
N GLY A 197 61.76 -17.61 -49.03
CA GLY A 197 62.33 -17.82 -50.37
C GLY A 197 63.83 -17.58 -50.49
N SER A 198 64.65 -17.91 -49.50
CA SER A 198 66.11 -17.96 -49.65
C SER A 198 66.73 -18.55 -48.39
N GLU A 199 66.89 -19.87 -48.32
CA GLU A 199 68.15 -20.57 -48.63
C GLU A 199 69.34 -20.23 -47.72
N ARG A 200 69.84 -21.34 -47.15
CA ARG A 200 71.25 -21.75 -47.09
C ARG A 200 72.17 -21.12 -46.03
N ARG A 201 72.69 -22.07 -45.23
CA ARG A 201 74.08 -22.22 -44.81
C ARG A 201 74.63 -21.18 -43.84
N ARG A 202 74.82 -21.64 -42.60
CA ARG A 202 76.12 -22.09 -42.04
C ARG A 202 76.30 -21.57 -40.61
N GLU A 203 76.76 -22.48 -39.76
CA GLU A 203 77.04 -22.36 -38.33
C GLU A 203 78.21 -21.40 -38.04
N GLU A 204 78.19 -20.73 -36.88
CA GLU A 204 79.20 -20.88 -35.81
C GLU A 204 78.92 -19.94 -34.59
N LEU A 205 79.05 -20.55 -33.39
CA LEU A 205 79.56 -20.01 -32.11
C LEU A 205 78.83 -18.88 -31.35
N GLN A 206 77.97 -19.32 -30.41
CA GLN A 206 78.02 -19.09 -28.96
C GLN A 206 78.77 -17.84 -28.41
N GLY A 207 78.05 -16.96 -27.71
CA GLY A 207 78.67 -15.99 -26.78
C GLY A 207 77.81 -14.79 -26.34
N SER A 208 77.11 -14.97 -25.22
CA SER A 208 76.65 -13.97 -24.25
C SER A 208 75.49 -13.02 -24.56
N GLU A 209 74.50 -13.16 -23.68
CA GLU A 209 73.30 -12.39 -23.45
C GLU A 209 73.58 -10.96 -22.98
N GLN A 210 72.78 -10.02 -23.48
CA GLN A 210 72.35 -8.85 -22.70
C GLN A 210 71.00 -8.39 -23.24
N MET A 211 69.95 -9.05 -22.74
CA MET A 211 68.55 -8.69 -23.00
C MET A 211 68.23 -7.38 -22.29
N GLY A 212 67.82 -6.38 -23.08
CA GLY A 212 67.44 -5.04 -22.62
C GLY A 212 66.24 -5.03 -21.68
N ALA A 213 66.36 -4.21 -20.64
CA ALA A 213 65.68 -4.28 -19.35
C ALA A 213 64.27 -3.64 -19.28
N ASP A 214 63.59 -3.36 -20.40
CA ASP A 214 62.36 -2.55 -20.36
C ASP A 214 61.05 -3.32 -20.51
N GLY A 215 61.10 -4.56 -21.02
CA GLY A 215 59.90 -5.41 -21.14
C GLY A 215 59.48 -6.07 -19.82
N TRP A 216 60.43 -6.29 -18.90
CA TRP A 216 60.15 -7.02 -17.66
C TRP A 216 59.44 -6.15 -16.62
N SER A 217 59.56 -4.81 -16.64
CA SER A 217 59.01 -3.98 -15.54
C SER A 217 57.49 -3.78 -15.55
N VAL A 218 56.82 -3.99 -16.69
CA VAL A 218 55.37 -3.79 -16.84
C VAL A 218 54.62 -5.10 -16.60
N ASP A 219 55.13 -6.22 -17.10
CA ASP A 219 54.56 -7.54 -16.81
C ASP A 219 54.82 -7.96 -15.37
N GLN A 220 55.95 -7.57 -14.77
CA GLN A 220 56.22 -7.75 -13.35
C GLN A 220 55.21 -6.99 -12.47
N ARG A 221 54.90 -5.73 -12.80
CA ARG A 221 53.90 -4.92 -12.04
C ARG A 221 52.48 -5.44 -12.18
N LYS A 222 52.10 -6.01 -13.33
CA LYS A 222 50.80 -6.66 -13.52
C LYS A 222 50.72 -8.00 -12.78
N ALA A 223 51.79 -8.79 -12.80
CA ALA A 223 51.87 -10.05 -12.08
C ALA A 223 51.84 -9.83 -10.55
N GLU A 224 52.51 -8.79 -10.05
CA GLU A 224 52.48 -8.39 -8.64
C GLU A 224 51.09 -7.94 -8.20
N ALA A 225 50.41 -7.11 -9.00
CA ALA A 225 49.04 -6.69 -8.70
C ALA A 225 48.06 -7.88 -8.66
N ILE A 226 48.17 -8.83 -9.59
CA ILE A 226 47.35 -10.05 -9.59
C ILE A 226 47.67 -10.93 -8.37
N CYS A 227 48.95 -11.06 -8.02
CA CYS A 227 49.38 -11.81 -6.83
C CYS A 227 48.85 -11.18 -5.54
N ASP A 228 48.78 -9.85 -5.46
CA ASP A 228 48.22 -9.14 -4.31
C ASP A 228 46.70 -9.32 -4.20
N TYR A 229 45.96 -9.33 -5.32
CA TYR A 229 44.54 -9.67 -5.32
C TYR A 229 44.29 -11.14 -4.93
N GLU A 230 45.13 -12.07 -5.38
CA GLU A 230 45.03 -13.48 -5.00
C GLU A 230 45.33 -13.71 -3.51
N LYS A 231 46.29 -12.97 -2.94
CA LYS A 231 46.58 -12.96 -1.50
C LYS A 231 45.41 -12.39 -0.71
N GLN A 232 44.85 -11.26 -1.12
CA GLN A 232 43.66 -10.69 -0.47
C GLN A 232 42.45 -11.64 -0.53
N LEU A 233 42.25 -12.33 -1.65
CA LEU A 233 41.23 -13.38 -1.78
C LEU A 233 41.51 -14.57 -0.87
N ARG A 234 42.77 -14.91 -0.60
CA ARG A 234 43.14 -15.96 0.34
C ARG A 234 42.87 -15.54 1.78
N THR A 235 43.30 -14.35 2.16
CA THR A 235 43.07 -13.77 3.48
C THR A 235 41.58 -13.65 3.78
N LEU A 236 40.77 -13.15 2.84
CA LEU A 236 39.32 -13.06 3.00
C LEU A 236 38.66 -14.44 3.13
N LYS A 237 39.15 -15.45 2.42
CA LYS A 237 38.65 -16.83 2.56
C LYS A 237 38.99 -17.42 3.94
N ASP A 238 40.19 -17.15 4.43
CA ASP A 238 40.63 -17.62 5.75
C ASP A 238 39.87 -16.88 6.87
N GLU A 239 39.62 -15.57 6.71
CA GLU A 239 38.76 -14.80 7.61
C GLU A 239 37.32 -15.32 7.60
N ILE A 240 36.74 -15.62 6.44
CA ILE A 240 35.41 -16.23 6.35
C ILE A 240 35.40 -17.61 7.01
N ALA A 241 36.46 -18.41 6.87
CA ALA A 241 36.56 -19.72 7.51
C ALA A 241 36.64 -19.60 9.03
N VAL A 242 37.43 -18.66 9.56
CA VAL A 242 37.52 -18.36 11.00
C VAL A 242 36.20 -17.83 11.54
N LEU A 243 35.58 -16.87 10.88
CA LEU A 243 34.28 -16.32 11.27
C LEU A 243 33.18 -17.39 11.20
N SER A 244 33.25 -18.32 10.25
CA SER A 244 32.34 -19.46 10.16
C SER A 244 32.56 -20.49 11.27
N ALA A 245 33.82 -20.70 11.68
CA ALA A 245 34.18 -21.54 12.83
C ALA A 245 33.71 -20.90 14.16
N GLU A 246 33.88 -19.58 14.33
CA GLU A 246 33.36 -18.87 15.50
C GLU A 246 31.83 -18.87 15.54
N LYS A 247 31.17 -18.67 14.39
CA LYS A 247 29.71 -18.76 14.28
C LYS A 247 29.20 -20.14 14.67
N SER A 248 29.88 -21.21 14.26
CA SER A 248 29.50 -22.58 14.60
C SER A 248 29.79 -22.93 16.07
N VAL A 249 30.83 -22.35 16.69
CA VAL A 249 31.08 -22.45 18.15
C VAL A 249 30.02 -21.70 18.96
N LEU A 250 29.59 -20.52 18.50
CA LEU A 250 28.52 -19.74 19.14
C LEU A 250 27.16 -20.44 19.00
N GLN A 251 26.86 -21.03 17.84
CA GLN A 251 25.67 -21.88 17.66
C GLN A 251 25.74 -23.17 18.50
N GLY A 252 26.91 -23.81 18.61
CA GLY A 252 27.12 -25.00 19.44
C GLY A 252 27.00 -24.74 20.94
N ARG A 253 27.37 -23.55 21.42
CA ARG A 253 27.16 -23.12 22.82
C ARG A 253 25.69 -22.90 23.15
N SER A 254 24.87 -22.45 22.19
CA SER A 254 23.42 -22.32 22.36
C SER A 254 22.69 -23.67 22.38
N ALA A 255 23.29 -24.73 21.84
CA ALA A 255 22.73 -26.09 21.84
C ALA A 255 23.05 -26.90 23.12
N ARG A 256 24.01 -26.44 23.94
CA ARG A 256 24.47 -27.16 25.14
C ARG A 256 23.74 -26.77 26.45
N SER A 257 22.80 -25.82 26.38
CA SER A 257 21.88 -25.50 27.47
C SER A 257 20.47 -26.04 27.20
N ARG A 258 20.37 -27.34 26.93
CA ARG A 258 19.13 -28.10 27.09
C ARG A 258 19.46 -29.38 27.84
N SER A 259 19.16 -29.38 29.14
CA SER A 259 19.15 -30.56 29.99
C SER A 259 18.15 -31.59 29.43
N PRO A 260 18.47 -32.90 29.40
CA PRO A 260 17.57 -33.91 28.88
C PRO A 260 16.56 -34.37 29.94
N SER A 261 15.28 -34.40 29.58
CA SER A 261 14.24 -35.14 30.30
C SER A 261 14.42 -36.65 30.09
N PRO A 262 14.22 -37.51 31.11
CA PRO A 262 14.33 -38.95 30.96
C PRO A 262 12.98 -39.60 30.63
N ASP A 263 12.99 -40.57 29.72
CA ASP A 263 11.88 -41.46 29.39
C ASP A 263 12.12 -42.88 29.99
N PRO A 264 11.09 -43.71 30.15
CA PRO A 264 11.03 -44.78 31.14
C PRO A 264 11.47 -46.14 30.59
N ARG A 265 11.97 -47.03 31.48
CA ARG A 265 11.78 -48.47 31.31
C ARG A 265 11.97 -49.27 32.62
N SER A 266 10.94 -50.06 32.89
CA SER A 266 10.71 -51.20 33.80
C SER A 266 11.91 -52.03 34.29
N HIS A 267 11.99 -52.30 35.60
CA HIS A 267 11.64 -53.59 36.25
C HIS A 267 12.19 -53.69 37.71
N GLY A 268 11.35 -54.17 38.65
CA GLY A 268 11.83 -55.05 39.73
C GLY A 268 11.77 -54.57 41.20
N ARG A 269 10.65 -54.92 41.86
CA ARG A 269 10.54 -55.49 43.22
C ARG A 269 11.02 -54.70 44.49
N SER A 270 10.01 -54.44 45.33
CA SER A 270 9.92 -54.76 46.77
C SER A 270 10.17 -53.69 47.85
N ARG A 271 9.14 -53.56 48.70
CA ARG A 271 9.14 -53.37 50.18
C ARG A 271 9.17 -51.95 50.81
N SER A 272 7.98 -51.56 51.27
CA SER A 272 7.57 -51.16 52.64
C SER A 272 8.10 -49.90 53.33
N HIS A 273 7.13 -49.25 54.02
CA HIS A 273 7.18 -48.41 55.23
C HIS A 273 7.34 -46.89 55.13
N ASP A 274 6.21 -46.20 55.35
CA ASP A 274 5.91 -45.29 56.47
C ASP A 274 6.60 -43.90 56.63
N ARG A 275 5.72 -42.95 57.04
CA ARG A 275 5.91 -41.75 57.88
C ARG A 275 6.23 -40.35 57.27
N SER A 276 5.15 -39.56 57.19
CA SER A 276 4.90 -38.29 57.93
C SER A 276 5.93 -37.15 58.02
N ARG A 277 5.58 -35.96 57.49
CA ARG A 277 5.70 -34.56 58.05
C ARG A 277 5.65 -33.54 56.89
N SER A 278 4.62 -32.71 56.66
CA SER A 278 4.13 -31.50 57.38
C SER A 278 5.04 -30.25 57.33
N ARG A 279 4.45 -29.12 56.84
CA ARG A 279 4.77 -27.66 57.00
C ARG A 279 5.72 -27.04 55.95
N SER A 280 5.55 -25.82 55.39
CA SER A 280 4.63 -24.69 55.61
C SER A 280 4.82 -23.58 54.55
N ALA A 281 3.73 -22.84 54.26
CA ALA A 281 3.54 -21.46 53.77
C ALA A 281 4.72 -20.53 53.36
N SER A 282 4.67 -19.96 52.15
CA SER A 282 4.36 -18.52 51.86
C SER A 282 4.77 -18.10 50.42
N PRO A 283 4.00 -17.25 49.71
CA PRO A 283 4.36 -16.71 48.39
C PRO A 283 4.98 -15.31 48.50
N SER A 284 6.14 -15.09 47.88
CA SER A 284 6.74 -13.76 47.74
C SER A 284 6.52 -13.23 46.32
N THR A 285 5.70 -12.20 46.24
CA THR A 285 5.53 -11.27 45.13
C THR A 285 6.86 -10.57 44.82
N ALA A 286 7.52 -10.95 43.73
CA ALA A 286 8.59 -10.17 43.12
C ALA A 286 8.10 -9.63 41.77
N VAL A 287 7.72 -8.35 41.79
CA VAL A 287 7.42 -7.55 40.60
C VAL A 287 8.64 -7.57 39.70
N ALA A 288 8.55 -8.24 38.55
CA ALA A 288 9.58 -8.21 37.53
C ALA A 288 9.67 -6.77 36.98
N LYS A 289 10.72 -6.06 37.39
CA LYS A 289 11.11 -4.77 36.84
C LYS A 289 11.45 -4.99 35.35
N VAL A 290 10.51 -4.63 34.48
CA VAL A 290 10.69 -4.63 33.02
C VAL A 290 11.91 -3.76 32.70
N ARG A 291 12.97 -4.41 32.24
CA ARG A 291 14.19 -3.74 31.80
C ARG A 291 13.92 -3.25 30.38
N SER A 292 13.78 -1.94 30.21
CA SER A 292 13.62 -1.29 28.90
C SER A 292 14.75 -1.73 27.96
N PRO A 293 14.44 -2.31 26.78
CA PRO A 293 15.46 -2.69 25.82
C PRO A 293 16.16 -1.45 25.27
N SER A 294 17.47 -1.54 25.04
CA SER A 294 18.25 -0.44 24.47
C SER A 294 17.76 -0.08 23.05
N PRO A 295 17.74 1.22 22.66
CA PRO A 295 17.13 1.68 21.41
C PRO A 295 17.66 1.00 20.14
N SER A 296 18.95 0.63 20.12
CA SER A 296 19.57 -0.07 18.99
C SER A 296 19.06 -1.50 18.80
N ARG A 297 18.70 -2.19 19.89
CA ARG A 297 18.15 -3.55 19.86
C ARG A 297 16.68 -3.57 19.44
N ALA A 298 15.90 -2.57 19.85
CA ALA A 298 14.52 -2.39 19.44
C ALA A 298 14.40 -2.05 17.93
N LYS A 299 15.28 -1.19 17.40
CA LYS A 299 15.34 -0.86 15.97
C LYS A 299 15.72 -2.05 15.07
N LEU A 300 16.72 -2.83 15.47
CA LEU A 300 17.11 -4.05 14.76
C LEU A 300 15.99 -5.11 14.78
N SER A 301 15.23 -5.20 15.89
CA SER A 301 14.04 -6.05 15.97
C SER A 301 12.90 -5.54 15.06
N SER A 302 12.66 -4.22 15.01
CA SER A 302 11.61 -3.64 14.16
C SER A 302 11.90 -3.82 12.65
N ALA A 303 13.14 -3.58 12.23
CA ALA A 303 13.56 -3.83 10.84
C ALA A 303 13.46 -5.31 10.45
N ALA A 304 13.85 -6.22 11.36
CA ALA A 304 13.70 -7.66 11.15
C ALA A 304 12.23 -8.10 11.05
N ARG A 305 11.34 -7.55 11.90
CA ARG A 305 9.90 -7.79 11.83
C ARG A 305 9.32 -7.30 10.50
N LYS A 306 9.69 -6.07 10.09
CA LYS A 306 9.29 -5.50 8.79
C LYS A 306 9.72 -6.40 7.63
N ALA A 307 10.98 -6.83 7.60
CA ALA A 307 11.50 -7.74 6.58
C ALA A 307 10.76 -9.09 6.56
N ALA A 308 10.49 -9.67 7.73
CA ALA A 308 9.75 -10.92 7.85
C ALA A 308 8.30 -10.80 7.35
N LEU A 309 7.62 -9.68 7.64
CA LEU A 309 6.26 -9.42 7.16
C LEU A 309 6.21 -9.20 5.66
N LEU A 310 7.18 -8.47 5.10
CA LEU A 310 7.32 -8.31 3.64
C LEU A 310 7.60 -9.65 2.95
N SER A 311 8.43 -10.51 3.55
CA SER A 311 8.66 -11.87 3.06
C SER A 311 7.37 -12.69 3.06
N ARG A 312 6.64 -12.72 4.19
CA ARG A 312 5.36 -13.44 4.29
C ARG A 312 4.33 -12.94 3.29
N PHE A 313 4.27 -11.63 3.04
CA PHE A 313 3.40 -11.06 2.03
C PHE A 313 3.79 -11.48 0.60
N SER A 314 5.10 -11.54 0.31
CA SER A 314 5.62 -12.07 -0.95
C SER A 314 5.36 -13.58 -1.12
N ASP A 315 5.42 -14.34 -0.03
CA ASP A 315 5.10 -15.77 -0.01
C ASP A 315 3.59 -15.99 -0.22
N ALA A 316 2.75 -15.15 0.39
CA ALA A 316 1.30 -15.16 0.17
C ALA A 316 0.94 -14.90 -1.31
N TYR A 317 1.64 -14.00 -1.98
CA TYR A 317 1.51 -13.80 -3.43
C TYR A 317 1.94 -15.02 -4.26
N SER A 318 3.03 -15.68 -3.86
CA SER A 318 3.66 -16.74 -4.65
C SER A 318 3.03 -18.12 -4.44
N GLN A 319 2.42 -18.36 -3.28
CA GLN A 319 1.86 -19.66 -2.88
C GLN A 319 0.37 -19.55 -2.55
N THR A 320 0.02 -18.87 -1.45
CA THR A 320 -1.37 -18.84 -0.93
C THR A 320 -2.38 -18.29 -1.94
N ARG A 321 -1.97 -17.31 -2.74
CA ARG A 321 -2.75 -16.76 -3.87
C ARG A 321 -3.03 -17.81 -4.94
N LEU A 322 -2.03 -18.61 -5.32
CA LEU A 322 -2.18 -19.66 -6.32
C LEU A 322 -3.06 -20.80 -5.81
N ASP A 323 -2.95 -21.15 -4.53
CA ASP A 323 -3.83 -22.13 -3.90
C ASP A 323 -5.29 -21.66 -3.91
N ALA A 324 -5.53 -20.40 -3.54
CA ALA A 324 -6.85 -19.77 -3.63
C ALA A 324 -7.38 -19.75 -5.08
N GLN A 325 -6.51 -19.44 -6.04
CA GLN A 325 -6.85 -19.48 -7.47
C GLN A 325 -7.23 -20.89 -7.94
N CYS A 326 -6.52 -21.92 -7.49
CA CYS A 326 -6.83 -23.31 -7.79
C CYS A 326 -8.18 -23.74 -7.20
N LEU A 327 -8.54 -23.26 -6.01
CA LEU A 327 -9.85 -23.52 -5.40
C LEU A 327 -10.97 -22.84 -6.19
N LEU A 328 -10.82 -21.55 -6.51
CA LEU A 328 -11.83 -20.79 -7.25
C LEU A 328 -12.03 -21.27 -8.69
N ARG A 329 -10.97 -21.72 -9.36
CA ARG A 329 -11.05 -22.27 -10.73
C ARG A 329 -11.88 -23.55 -10.84
N ARG A 330 -12.19 -24.21 -9.72
CA ARG A 330 -13.12 -25.36 -9.70
C ARG A 330 -14.59 -24.92 -9.87
N CYS A 331 -14.87 -23.64 -9.60
CA CYS A 331 -16.21 -23.08 -9.63
C CYS A 331 -16.37 -21.97 -10.68
N ILE A 332 -15.28 -21.33 -11.12
CA ILE A 332 -15.29 -20.20 -12.05
C ILE A 332 -14.28 -20.44 -13.19
N ASP A 333 -14.78 -20.47 -14.42
CA ASP A 333 -13.95 -20.70 -15.62
C ASP A 333 -13.16 -19.45 -16.04
N LYS A 334 -13.68 -18.26 -15.77
CA LYS A 334 -13.08 -16.98 -16.18
C LYS A 334 -11.92 -16.62 -15.25
N ALA A 335 -10.69 -16.75 -15.76
CA ALA A 335 -9.47 -16.40 -15.02
C ALA A 335 -9.47 -14.95 -14.49
N GLU A 336 -10.01 -14.01 -15.27
CA GLU A 336 -10.19 -12.60 -14.85
C GLU A 336 -11.01 -12.48 -13.56
N THR A 337 -12.18 -13.12 -13.52
CA THR A 337 -13.08 -13.06 -12.36
C THR A 337 -12.40 -13.65 -11.12
N VAL A 338 -11.68 -14.76 -11.29
CA VAL A 338 -10.92 -15.38 -10.19
C VAL A 338 -9.85 -14.41 -9.64
N GLN A 339 -9.08 -13.75 -10.51
CA GLN A 339 -8.05 -12.79 -10.07
C GLN A 339 -8.67 -11.56 -9.40
N ARG A 340 -9.78 -11.03 -9.92
CA ARG A 340 -10.54 -9.93 -9.27
C ARG A 340 -11.02 -10.31 -7.87
N ILE A 341 -11.57 -11.51 -7.69
CA ILE A 341 -12.03 -12.01 -6.37
C ILE A 341 -10.86 -12.06 -5.39
N ILE A 342 -9.71 -12.59 -5.79
CA ILE A 342 -8.54 -12.70 -4.91
C ILE A 342 -7.98 -11.33 -4.55
N TYR A 343 -7.90 -10.41 -5.52
CA TYR A 343 -7.48 -9.03 -5.25
C TYR A 343 -8.41 -8.34 -4.27
N ILE A 344 -9.72 -8.42 -4.47
CA ILE A 344 -10.72 -7.83 -3.56
C ILE A 344 -10.62 -8.46 -2.17
N ALA A 345 -10.50 -9.79 -2.07
CA ALA A 345 -10.31 -10.46 -0.79
C ALA A 345 -9.09 -9.94 -0.04
N ALA A 346 -7.97 -9.69 -0.74
CA ALA A 346 -6.78 -9.10 -0.12
C ALA A 346 -7.03 -7.65 0.33
N VAL A 347 -7.66 -6.82 -0.50
CA VAL A 347 -7.96 -5.41 -0.16
C VAL A 347 -8.89 -5.31 1.04
N GLU A 348 -9.99 -6.07 1.05
CA GLU A 348 -10.95 -6.11 2.15
C GLU A 348 -10.31 -6.67 3.42
N ALA A 349 -9.43 -7.68 3.31
CA ALA A 349 -8.67 -8.20 4.46
C ALA A 349 -7.77 -7.15 5.10
N PHE A 350 -7.09 -6.32 4.31
CA PHE A 350 -6.31 -5.19 4.83
C PHE A 350 -7.21 -4.15 5.50
N HIS A 351 -8.35 -3.82 4.88
CA HIS A 351 -9.29 -2.86 5.44
C HIS A 351 -9.84 -3.32 6.80
N VAL A 352 -10.37 -4.54 6.88
CA VAL A 352 -10.92 -5.13 8.11
C VAL A 352 -9.84 -5.27 9.18
N ALA A 353 -8.65 -5.79 8.85
CA ALA A 353 -7.57 -5.95 9.82
C ALA A 353 -7.11 -4.59 10.39
N LYS A 354 -7.07 -3.54 9.57
CA LYS A 354 -6.73 -2.18 10.01
C LYS A 354 -7.79 -1.62 10.98
N VAL A 355 -9.07 -1.84 10.70
CA VAL A 355 -10.16 -1.45 11.60
C VAL A 355 -10.08 -2.25 12.91
N ALA A 356 -9.85 -3.56 12.83
CA ALA A 356 -9.68 -4.43 14.01
C ALA A 356 -8.48 -4.00 14.87
N PHE A 357 -7.35 -3.64 14.25
CA PHE A 357 -6.18 -3.11 14.96
C PHE A 357 -6.49 -1.81 15.70
N ARG A 358 -7.18 -0.86 15.06
CA ARG A 358 -7.60 0.39 15.72
C ARG A 358 -8.46 0.11 16.96
N HIS A 359 -9.43 -0.79 16.85
CA HIS A 359 -10.25 -1.20 17.99
C HIS A 359 -9.42 -1.88 19.09
N PHE A 360 -8.49 -2.77 18.72
CA PHE A 360 -7.61 -3.44 19.66
C PHE A 360 -6.72 -2.43 20.39
N LYS A 361 -6.08 -1.50 19.66
CA LYS A 361 -5.26 -0.43 20.23
C LYS A 361 -6.05 0.44 21.21
N ILE A 362 -7.29 0.82 20.88
CA ILE A 362 -8.15 1.58 21.79
C ILE A 362 -8.43 0.79 23.08
N ARG A 363 -8.72 -0.52 22.98
CA ARG A 363 -8.95 -1.38 24.16
C ARG A 363 -7.71 -1.47 25.05
N VAL A 364 -6.55 -1.72 24.45
CA VAL A 364 -5.27 -1.80 25.17
C VAL A 364 -4.94 -0.46 25.84
N ARG A 365 -5.14 0.65 25.13
CA ARG A 365 -4.95 2.00 25.68
C ARG A 365 -5.83 2.22 26.91
N LYS A 366 -7.13 1.87 26.84
CA LYS A 366 -8.05 1.97 27.98
C LYS A 366 -7.63 1.09 29.16
N SER A 367 -7.16 -0.14 28.92
CA SER A 367 -6.72 -1.03 30.01
C SER A 367 -5.41 -0.59 30.67
N LEU A 368 -4.51 0.06 29.92
CA LEU A 368 -3.22 0.52 30.43
C LEU A 368 -3.26 1.94 31.03
N THR A 369 -4.31 2.72 30.74
CA THR A 369 -4.49 4.10 31.23
C THR A 369 -4.32 4.24 32.75
N PRO A 370 -4.90 3.36 33.60
CA PRO A 370 -4.74 3.47 35.06
C PRO A 370 -3.29 3.31 35.56
N SER A 371 -2.44 2.62 34.80
CA SER A 371 -1.08 2.26 35.21
C SER A 371 0.00 3.25 34.75
N TYR A 372 -0.33 4.19 33.86
CA TYR A 372 0.64 5.05 33.16
C TYR A 372 0.24 6.54 33.13
N ALA A 373 -0.61 6.99 34.05
CA ALA A 373 -1.01 8.40 34.13
C ALA A 373 0.23 9.32 34.26
N GLY A 374 0.57 10.04 33.17
CA GLY A 374 1.62 11.06 33.14
C GLY A 374 2.97 10.67 32.54
N SER A 375 3.14 9.48 31.95
CA SER A 375 4.41 9.12 31.27
C SER A 375 4.38 9.43 29.78
N ASN A 376 5.45 10.05 29.25
CA ASN A 376 5.61 10.35 27.82
C ASN A 376 5.72 9.08 26.93
N ASP A 377 6.07 7.92 27.51
CA ASP A 377 6.28 6.66 26.79
C ASP A 377 5.02 5.77 26.73
N PHE A 378 3.84 6.33 27.01
CA PHE A 378 2.60 5.55 27.09
C PHE A 378 2.20 4.88 25.76
N GLU A 379 2.38 5.58 24.64
CA GLU A 379 2.08 5.02 23.32
C GLU A 379 3.03 3.88 22.94
N ASP A 380 4.31 3.99 23.31
CA ASP A 380 5.29 2.94 23.11
C ASP A 380 4.96 1.70 23.95
N ALA A 381 4.54 1.89 25.21
CA ALA A 381 4.08 0.81 26.07
C ALA A 381 2.81 0.11 25.53
N VAL A 382 1.88 0.86 24.95
CA VAL A 382 0.70 0.31 24.27
C VAL A 382 1.11 -0.53 23.06
N LEU A 383 2.02 -0.02 22.22
CA LEU A 383 2.50 -0.75 21.04
C LEU A 383 3.30 -2.00 21.42
N ASP A 384 4.20 -1.91 22.41
CA ASP A 384 4.96 -3.05 22.92
C ASP A 384 4.03 -4.13 23.48
N TYR A 385 2.99 -3.74 24.23
CA TYR A 385 1.97 -4.68 24.68
C TYR A 385 1.31 -5.39 23.50
N ILE A 386 0.91 -4.66 22.46
CA ILE A 386 0.26 -5.24 21.28
C ILE A 386 1.21 -6.19 20.54
N ILE A 387 2.48 -5.81 20.37
CA ILE A 387 3.50 -6.64 19.70
C ILE A 387 3.70 -7.96 20.46
N CYS A 388 3.71 -7.92 21.80
CA CYS A 388 3.83 -9.11 22.63
C CYS A 388 2.58 -10.01 22.63
N HIS A 389 1.41 -9.47 22.28
CA HIS A 389 0.12 -10.16 22.36
C HIS A 389 -0.61 -10.19 21.00
N LEU A 390 0.15 -10.38 19.91
CA LEU A 390 -0.39 -10.54 18.56
C LEU A 390 -1.32 -11.76 18.43
N ASP A 391 -1.16 -12.76 19.31
CA ASP A 391 -1.99 -13.96 19.40
C ASP A 391 -3.41 -13.70 19.91
N LEU A 392 -3.65 -12.58 20.60
CA LEU A 392 -4.99 -12.16 21.03
C LEU A 392 -5.84 -11.58 19.90
N TYR A 393 -5.30 -11.48 18.70
CA TYR A 393 -6.03 -11.05 17.51
C TYR A 393 -7.07 -12.10 17.11
N ASP A 394 -8.35 -11.71 17.12
CA ASP A 394 -9.45 -12.53 16.61
C ASP A 394 -9.48 -12.48 15.07
N SER A 395 -8.64 -13.32 14.47
CA SER A 395 -8.56 -13.49 13.02
C SER A 395 -9.86 -14.07 12.45
N GLN A 396 -10.60 -14.88 13.20
CA GLN A 396 -11.83 -15.52 12.72
C GLN A 396 -12.97 -14.52 12.56
N SER A 397 -13.16 -13.61 13.52
CA SER A 397 -14.12 -12.51 13.34
C SER A 397 -13.76 -11.68 12.11
N SER A 398 -12.48 -11.37 11.92
CA SER A 398 -12.02 -10.59 10.77
C SER A 398 -12.27 -11.31 9.43
N VAL A 399 -12.04 -12.63 9.38
CA VAL A 399 -12.37 -13.45 8.19
C VAL A 399 -13.86 -13.39 7.87
N ASN A 400 -14.72 -13.52 8.87
CA ASN A 400 -16.17 -13.43 8.67
C ASN A 400 -16.59 -12.05 8.17
N ASP A 401 -15.96 -10.98 8.67
CA ASP A 401 -16.25 -9.61 8.27
C ASP A 401 -15.84 -9.37 6.80
N VAL A 402 -14.68 -9.89 6.39
CA VAL A 402 -14.22 -9.85 4.99
C VAL A 402 -15.18 -10.62 4.08
N ILE A 403 -15.60 -11.83 4.46
CA ILE A 403 -16.55 -12.62 3.66
C ILE A 403 -17.87 -11.86 3.48
N ARG A 404 -18.37 -11.19 4.54
CA ARG A 404 -19.57 -10.34 4.43
C ARG A 404 -19.35 -9.15 3.50
N ALA A 405 -18.20 -8.48 3.59
CA ALA A 405 -17.84 -7.37 2.70
C ALA A 405 -17.73 -7.82 1.22
N MET A 406 -17.14 -8.99 0.97
CA MET A 406 -17.05 -9.57 -0.37
C MET A 406 -18.42 -9.91 -0.96
N ASN A 407 -19.35 -10.44 -0.16
CA ASN A 407 -20.69 -10.80 -0.60
C ASN A 407 -21.53 -9.59 -1.04
N VAL A 408 -21.26 -8.40 -0.52
CA VAL A 408 -21.95 -7.15 -0.92
C VAL A 408 -21.21 -6.39 -2.03
N ASN A 409 -20.05 -6.86 -2.48
CA ASN A 409 -19.21 -6.12 -3.42
C ASN A 409 -19.71 -6.26 -4.87
N PRO A 410 -20.13 -5.17 -5.53
CA PRO A 410 -20.77 -5.22 -6.85
C PRO A 410 -19.85 -5.71 -7.99
N LYS A 411 -18.52 -5.69 -7.79
CA LYS A 411 -17.56 -6.15 -8.81
C LYS A 411 -17.44 -7.67 -8.87
N ILE A 412 -17.81 -8.36 -7.79
CA ILE A 412 -17.66 -9.82 -7.65
C ILE A 412 -18.95 -10.55 -7.31
N SER A 413 -20.03 -9.83 -6.99
CA SER A 413 -21.34 -10.39 -6.65
C SER A 413 -22.11 -11.04 -7.81
N PHE A 414 -21.48 -11.22 -8.98
CA PHE A 414 -22.08 -11.82 -10.18
C PHE A 414 -21.19 -12.95 -10.73
N PRO A 415 -20.91 -13.94 -9.88
CA PRO A 415 -21.53 -15.27 -10.05
C PRO A 415 -22.17 -15.80 -8.75
N PRO A 416 -23.48 -16.12 -8.70
CA PRO A 416 -24.17 -16.66 -7.52
C PRO A 416 -23.74 -18.09 -7.12
N GLU A 417 -22.74 -18.68 -7.78
CA GLU A 417 -22.33 -20.08 -7.62
C GLU A 417 -21.21 -20.31 -6.59
N VAL A 418 -20.60 -19.27 -6.00
CA VAL A 418 -19.40 -19.42 -5.15
C VAL A 418 -19.61 -18.93 -3.72
N ASP A 419 -19.44 -19.83 -2.76
CA ASP A 419 -19.30 -19.49 -1.36
C ASP A 419 -17.86 -19.03 -1.05
N PHE A 420 -17.69 -17.77 -0.68
CA PHE A 420 -16.37 -17.22 -0.33
C PHE A 420 -15.78 -17.82 0.95
N CYS A 421 -16.51 -18.63 1.72
CA CYS A 421 -15.94 -19.44 2.81
C CYS A 421 -14.79 -20.34 2.35
N LEU A 422 -14.76 -20.73 1.06
CA LEU A 422 -13.65 -21.47 0.44
C LEU A 422 -12.31 -20.72 0.52
N LEU A 423 -12.35 -19.39 0.62
CA LEU A 423 -11.17 -18.52 0.72
C LEU A 423 -10.75 -18.23 2.17
N SER A 424 -11.42 -18.82 3.17
CA SER A 424 -11.15 -18.57 4.60
C SER A 424 -9.68 -18.66 4.97
N ASN A 425 -8.96 -19.70 4.52
CA ASN A 425 -7.51 -19.85 4.78
C ASN A 425 -6.67 -18.72 4.17
N PHE A 426 -6.99 -18.32 2.94
CA PHE A 426 -6.31 -17.22 2.26
C PHE A 426 -6.59 -15.89 2.99
N ILE A 427 -7.86 -15.59 3.25
CA ILE A 427 -8.30 -14.38 3.96
C ILE A 427 -7.65 -14.32 5.35
N HIS A 428 -7.62 -15.43 6.07
CA HIS A 428 -7.00 -15.53 7.39
C HIS A 428 -5.53 -15.12 7.35
N GLU A 429 -4.74 -15.67 6.43
CA GLU A 429 -3.32 -15.34 6.31
C GLU A 429 -3.10 -13.85 6.00
N ILE A 430 -3.88 -13.29 5.06
CA ILE A 430 -3.78 -11.87 4.72
C ILE A 430 -4.20 -10.98 5.89
N CYS A 431 -5.27 -11.31 6.60
CA CYS A 431 -5.70 -10.60 7.80
C CYS A 431 -4.62 -10.59 8.88
N CYS A 432 -3.94 -11.72 9.11
CA CYS A 432 -2.85 -11.82 10.07
C CYS A 432 -1.64 -10.96 9.66
N ILE A 433 -1.26 -10.99 8.38
CA ILE A 433 -0.17 -10.16 7.84
C ILE A 433 -0.54 -8.68 7.98
N ALA A 434 -1.72 -8.28 7.54
CA ALA A 434 -2.19 -6.90 7.56
C ALA A 434 -2.29 -6.34 8.99
N PHE A 435 -2.81 -7.12 9.94
CA PHE A 435 -2.88 -6.73 11.34
C PHE A 435 -1.47 -6.51 11.93
N ALA A 436 -0.55 -7.45 11.69
CA ALA A 436 0.83 -7.32 12.16
C ALA A 436 1.57 -6.14 11.50
N MET A 437 1.28 -5.83 10.23
CA MET A 437 1.83 -4.66 9.53
C MET A 437 1.42 -3.33 10.16
N GLN A 438 0.28 -3.26 10.86
CA GLN A 438 -0.12 -2.07 11.61
C GLN A 438 0.69 -1.85 12.91
N THR A 439 1.44 -2.87 13.37
CA THR A 439 2.34 -2.76 14.54
C THR A 439 3.75 -2.23 14.19
N LEU A 440 3.99 -1.92 12.93
CA LEU A 440 5.23 -1.33 12.47
C LEU A 440 5.19 0.19 12.66
N ASP A 441 6.36 0.77 12.84
CA ASP A 441 6.54 2.21 12.87
C ASP A 441 7.56 2.62 11.78
N PRO A 442 7.13 3.30 10.70
CA PRO A 442 5.73 3.60 10.36
C PRO A 442 4.94 2.35 9.88
N PRO A 443 3.59 2.36 9.95
CA PRO A 443 2.77 1.23 9.57
C PRO A 443 2.76 1.04 8.04
N LEU A 444 2.66 -0.23 7.61
CA LEU A 444 2.54 -0.56 6.19
C LEU A 444 1.06 -0.70 5.79
N ASP A 445 0.74 -0.22 4.60
CA ASP A 445 -0.60 -0.34 4.03
C ASP A 445 -0.52 -0.73 2.54
N ILE A 446 -1.67 -0.92 1.91
CA ILE A 446 -1.78 -1.25 0.48
C ILE A 446 -2.22 -0.05 -0.35
N ALA A 447 -1.78 -0.02 -1.61
CA ALA A 447 -2.31 0.90 -2.60
C ALA A 447 -3.70 0.45 -3.07
N PHE A 448 -4.69 1.33 -2.91
CA PHE A 448 -6.00 1.16 -3.53
C PHE A 448 -5.89 1.38 -5.04
N GLY A 449 -6.34 0.40 -5.83
CA GLY A 449 -6.36 0.45 -7.28
C GLY A 449 -7.78 0.53 -7.83
N ALA A 450 -8.02 1.42 -8.78
CA ALA A 450 -9.29 1.51 -9.49
C ALA A 450 -9.20 0.90 -10.89
N ASP A 451 -10.25 0.20 -11.33
CA ASP A 451 -10.33 -0.30 -12.70
C ASP A 451 -10.37 0.90 -13.67
N GLY A 452 -9.57 0.87 -14.72
CA GLY A 452 -9.46 1.94 -15.71
C GLY A 452 -8.51 3.07 -15.32
N GLU A 453 -7.78 2.97 -14.19
CA GLU A 453 -6.72 3.94 -13.88
C GLU A 453 -5.55 3.85 -14.86
N ILE A 454 -4.79 4.96 -14.98
CA ILE A 454 -3.58 4.98 -15.81
C ILE A 454 -2.53 4.07 -15.15
N PHE A 455 -1.97 3.18 -15.95
CA PHE A 455 -0.94 2.26 -15.47
C PHE A 455 0.29 3.02 -14.96
N ASN A 456 0.72 2.70 -13.75
CA ASN A 456 1.89 3.30 -13.12
C ASN A 456 3.00 2.23 -12.96
N ASP A 457 4.06 2.35 -13.77
CA ASP A 457 5.21 1.44 -13.78
C ASP A 457 6.00 1.42 -12.45
N CYS A 458 5.92 2.48 -11.64
CA CYS A 458 6.56 2.51 -10.32
C CYS A 458 5.77 1.67 -9.30
N LYS A 459 4.43 1.67 -9.40
CA LYS A 459 3.53 1.03 -8.42
C LYS A 459 3.23 -0.44 -8.76
N TYR A 460 3.13 -0.78 -10.05
CA TYR A 460 2.68 -2.11 -10.48
C TYR A 460 3.62 -2.72 -11.51
N ARG A 461 3.71 -4.06 -11.49
CA ARG A 461 4.24 -4.86 -12.60
C ARG A 461 3.09 -5.30 -13.49
N ARG A 462 3.32 -5.31 -14.81
CA ARG A 462 2.37 -5.87 -15.77
C ARG A 462 2.39 -7.40 -15.70
N SER A 463 1.22 -8.01 -15.60
CA SER A 463 1.07 -9.45 -15.79
C SER A 463 1.37 -9.85 -17.23
N TYR A 464 1.72 -11.12 -17.44
CA TYR A 464 2.10 -11.65 -18.76
C TYR A 464 0.95 -11.63 -19.79
N ASP A 465 -0.30 -11.63 -19.33
CA ASP A 465 -1.53 -11.59 -20.13
C ASP A 465 -1.98 -10.16 -20.48
N SER A 466 -1.15 -9.16 -20.15
CA SER A 466 -1.41 -7.75 -20.42
C SER A 466 -1.14 -7.35 -21.87
N ASP A 467 -1.95 -6.42 -22.38
CA ASP A 467 -1.61 -5.60 -23.54
C ASP A 467 -0.58 -4.54 -23.13
N PHE A 468 0.71 -4.77 -23.37
CA PHE A 468 1.80 -3.86 -22.98
C PHE A 468 1.70 -2.46 -23.62
N THR A 469 0.95 -2.31 -24.70
CA THR A 469 0.69 -1.02 -25.34
C THR A 469 -0.53 -0.29 -24.76
N ALA A 470 -1.32 -0.94 -23.89
CA ALA A 470 -2.49 -0.33 -23.29
C ALA A 470 -2.08 0.58 -22.11
N PRO A 471 -2.59 1.82 -22.06
CA PRO A 471 -2.25 2.77 -20.99
C PRO A 471 -3.07 2.55 -19.71
N LEU A 472 -4.11 1.71 -19.74
CA LEU A 472 -5.08 1.58 -18.65
C LEU A 472 -5.01 0.22 -17.99
N VAL A 473 -5.15 0.22 -16.67
CA VAL A 473 -5.37 -0.99 -15.88
C VAL A 473 -6.77 -1.53 -16.16
N PHE A 474 -6.85 -2.79 -16.54
CA PHE A 474 -8.10 -3.51 -16.73
C PHE A 474 -8.59 -4.13 -15.41
N TYR A 475 -7.67 -4.69 -14.62
CA TYR A 475 -7.87 -5.07 -13.21
C TYR A 475 -6.54 -5.28 -12.50
N HIS A 476 -6.56 -5.20 -11.17
CA HIS A 476 -5.42 -5.51 -10.32
C HIS A 476 -5.45 -6.99 -9.91
N VAL A 477 -4.27 -7.60 -9.83
CA VAL A 477 -4.08 -9.00 -9.41
C VAL A 477 -3.54 -9.05 -7.98
N TRP A 478 -2.67 -8.10 -7.62
CA TRP A 478 -2.07 -8.03 -6.30
C TRP A 478 -1.81 -6.59 -5.88
N PRO A 479 -2.12 -6.19 -4.63
CA PRO A 479 -1.88 -4.82 -4.18
C PRO A 479 -0.40 -4.50 -4.02
N ALA A 480 -0.04 -3.23 -4.21
CA ALA A 480 1.29 -2.72 -3.90
C ALA A 480 1.37 -2.33 -2.42
N ILE A 481 2.52 -2.56 -1.76
CA ILE A 481 2.73 -2.14 -0.37
C ILE A 481 3.31 -0.74 -0.34
N MET A 482 2.71 0.09 0.52
CA MET A 482 3.04 1.49 0.74
C MET A 482 3.45 1.74 2.19
N GLU A 483 4.39 2.67 2.36
CA GLU A 483 4.84 3.21 3.64
C GLU A 483 4.89 4.74 3.48
N ASN A 484 4.02 5.48 4.19
CA ASN A 484 3.98 6.96 4.12
C ASN A 484 4.09 7.51 2.67
N ASP A 485 3.27 6.97 1.76
CA ASP A 485 3.24 7.28 0.32
C ASP A 485 4.41 6.77 -0.55
N CYS A 486 5.43 6.16 0.06
CA CYS A 486 6.51 5.49 -0.66
C CYS A 486 6.12 4.05 -1.02
N ILE A 487 6.44 3.62 -2.24
CA ILE A 487 6.21 2.24 -2.70
C ILE A 487 7.36 1.36 -2.20
N ILE A 488 7.06 0.43 -1.30
CA ILE A 488 8.04 -0.53 -0.76
C ILE A 488 8.05 -1.82 -1.57
N MET A 489 6.87 -2.26 -2.04
CA MET A 489 6.74 -3.45 -2.88
C MET A 489 5.75 -3.20 -4.00
N LYS A 490 6.17 -3.49 -5.24
CA LYS A 490 5.29 -3.36 -6.41
C LYS A 490 4.19 -4.41 -6.40
N GLY A 491 2.97 -3.98 -6.70
CA GLY A 491 1.85 -4.88 -6.95
C GLY A 491 1.89 -5.49 -8.35
N GLU A 492 0.80 -6.13 -8.74
CA GLU A 492 0.61 -6.72 -10.07
C GLU A 492 -0.74 -6.26 -10.65
N ALA A 493 -0.75 -5.85 -11.92
CA ALA A 493 -1.95 -5.43 -12.62
C ALA A 493 -1.95 -5.88 -14.09
N VAL A 494 -3.15 -6.13 -14.61
CA VAL A 494 -3.38 -6.47 -16.02
C VAL A 494 -3.84 -5.23 -16.76
N THR A 495 -3.24 -4.93 -17.91
CA THR A 495 -3.66 -3.82 -18.77
C THR A 495 -4.30 -4.33 -20.05
N ARG A 496 -5.36 -3.68 -20.53
CA ARG A 496 -6.04 -4.09 -21.77
C ARG A 496 -6.52 -2.91 -22.58
N ARG A 497 -6.43 -2.99 -23.90
CA ARG A 497 -6.98 -1.96 -24.79
C ARG A 497 -8.51 -1.99 -24.68
N GLY A 498 -9.12 -0.84 -24.37
CA GLY A 498 -10.57 -0.71 -24.21
C GLY A 498 -11.12 -0.97 -22.80
N ALA A 499 -10.27 -0.96 -21.76
CA ALA A 499 -10.67 -1.16 -20.36
C ALA A 499 -11.86 -0.28 -19.89
N PHE A 500 -12.05 0.91 -20.45
CA PHE A 500 -13.20 1.78 -20.15
C PHE A 500 -14.57 1.23 -20.58
N TRP A 501 -14.64 0.32 -21.56
CA TRP A 501 -15.91 -0.07 -22.18
C TRP A 501 -16.64 -1.19 -21.44
N ASN A 502 -15.94 -1.91 -20.55
CA ASN A 502 -16.53 -2.99 -19.75
C ASN A 502 -17.01 -2.54 -18.37
N SER A 503 -16.51 -1.42 -17.85
CA SER A 503 -16.90 -0.88 -16.52
C SER A 503 -18.29 -0.22 -16.53
N VAL A 504 -18.74 0.27 -17.69
CA VAL A 504 -19.99 1.07 -17.82
C VAL A 504 -21.20 0.24 -18.27
N ARG A 505 -21.07 -1.07 -18.50
CA ARG A 505 -22.25 -1.92 -18.78
C ARG A 505 -22.74 -2.58 -17.51
N SER A 506 -23.69 -1.91 -16.84
CA SER A 506 -24.73 -2.61 -16.09
C SER A 506 -25.35 -3.68 -17.01
N LEU A 507 -25.32 -4.93 -16.56
CA LEU A 507 -25.98 -6.07 -17.21
C LEU A 507 -27.50 -5.93 -17.06
N SER A 508 -28.11 -4.95 -17.73
CA SER A 508 -29.56 -4.84 -17.93
C SER A 508 -29.89 -4.76 -19.41
N ARG A 509 -29.56 -5.82 -20.15
CA ARG A 509 -30.27 -6.11 -21.40
C ARG A 509 -30.46 -7.61 -21.53
N CYS A 510 -31.43 -8.11 -20.77
CA CYS A 510 -32.13 -9.34 -21.10
C CYS A 510 -32.75 -9.17 -22.50
N ARG A 511 -32.01 -9.57 -23.54
CA ARG A 511 -32.58 -9.75 -24.86
C ARG A 511 -32.98 -11.21 -24.96
N SER A 512 -34.19 -11.48 -24.50
CA SER A 512 -34.87 -12.76 -24.66
C SER A 512 -34.75 -13.23 -26.10
N ARG A 513 -34.28 -14.45 -26.27
CA ARG A 513 -34.38 -15.19 -27.52
C ARG A 513 -35.86 -15.47 -27.77
N SER A 514 -36.47 -14.81 -28.75
CA SER A 514 -37.64 -15.33 -29.44
C SER A 514 -37.45 -15.20 -30.94
N LEU A 515 -37.76 -16.28 -31.63
CA LEU A 515 -37.58 -16.53 -33.05
C LEU A 515 -38.36 -15.50 -33.91
N SER A 516 -37.79 -15.13 -35.05
CA SER A 516 -38.29 -14.22 -36.10
C SER A 516 -39.57 -14.74 -36.81
N PRO A 517 -40.12 -14.11 -37.88
CA PRO A 517 -40.14 -12.69 -38.32
C PRO A 517 -41.56 -12.21 -38.76
N ILE A 518 -41.94 -10.94 -38.54
CA ILE A 518 -43.08 -10.33 -39.27
C ILE A 518 -42.75 -8.88 -39.66
N CYS A 519 -42.63 -8.64 -40.96
CA CYS A 519 -42.73 -7.31 -41.55
C CYS A 519 -44.14 -6.73 -41.35
N PRO A 520 -44.25 -5.42 -41.12
CA PRO A 520 -45.31 -4.71 -41.81
C PRO A 520 -44.79 -3.51 -42.60
N ARG A 521 -45.16 -3.59 -43.86
CA ARG A 521 -45.38 -2.57 -44.86
C ARG A 521 -46.22 -1.41 -44.29
N SER A 522 -45.68 -0.19 -44.31
CA SER A 522 -46.51 1.02 -44.39
C SER A 522 -45.76 2.11 -45.16
N ARG A 523 -46.32 2.42 -46.33
CA ARG A 523 -45.99 3.56 -47.18
C ARG A 523 -46.43 4.84 -46.46
N ILE A 524 -45.56 5.85 -46.35
CA ILE A 524 -45.92 7.26 -46.56
C ILE A 524 -44.70 7.95 -47.20
N SER A 525 -44.97 8.63 -48.31
CA SER A 525 -44.06 9.36 -49.19
C SER A 525 -43.75 10.77 -48.68
N LEU A 526 -42.56 11.28 -49.02
CA LEU A 526 -42.22 12.63 -49.55
C LEU A 526 -40.69 12.82 -49.34
N SER A 527 -39.87 12.60 -50.38
CA SER A 527 -39.31 13.63 -51.28
C SER A 527 -38.36 14.59 -50.54
N THR A 528 -37.06 14.75 -50.83
CA THR A 528 -36.36 14.89 -52.12
C THR A 528 -34.84 14.88 -51.89
N ILE A 529 -34.10 14.57 -52.96
CA ILE A 529 -32.69 14.91 -53.29
C ILE A 529 -31.78 13.69 -53.47
N SER A 530 -31.83 13.23 -54.71
CA SER A 530 -30.80 12.44 -55.40
C SER A 530 -29.63 13.33 -55.81
N ARG A 531 -28.41 12.77 -55.77
CA ARG A 531 -27.29 12.89 -56.74
C ARG A 531 -26.03 12.34 -56.06
N SER A 532 -25.19 11.49 -56.64
CA SER A 532 -25.14 10.81 -57.92
C SER A 532 -23.99 9.80 -57.82
N ARG A 533 -24.18 8.55 -58.23
CA ARG A 533 -23.09 7.63 -58.58
C ARG A 533 -22.96 7.63 -60.10
N SER A 534 -21.72 7.60 -60.61
CA SER A 534 -21.43 7.06 -61.94
C SER A 534 -20.04 6.41 -62.00
N PRO A 535 -19.84 5.42 -62.90
CA PRO A 535 -18.92 4.29 -62.76
C PRO A 535 -17.88 4.20 -63.90
N SER A 536 -16.97 3.22 -63.82
CA SER A 536 -15.92 2.89 -64.80
C SER A 536 -16.46 2.37 -66.16
N PRO A 537 -15.70 2.51 -67.27
CA PRO A 537 -16.17 2.21 -68.63
C PRO A 537 -15.72 0.84 -69.20
N MET A 538 -16.56 0.22 -70.05
CA MET A 538 -16.18 -0.83 -71.00
C MET A 538 -16.35 -0.35 -72.46
N ARG A 539 -15.39 -0.76 -73.30
CA ARG A 539 -15.17 -0.37 -74.70
C ARG A 539 -16.22 -0.95 -75.67
N TYR A 540 -16.59 -0.14 -76.65
CA TYR A 540 -17.23 -0.58 -77.90
C TYR A 540 -16.18 -0.91 -78.97
N GLY A 541 -16.39 -2.01 -79.70
CA GLY A 541 -15.79 -2.29 -80.99
C GLY A 541 -16.85 -2.17 -82.09
N LEU A 542 -16.50 -1.53 -83.20
CA LEU A 542 -17.27 -1.41 -84.44
C LEU A 542 -16.46 -1.99 -85.61
N PRO A 543 -17.10 -2.31 -86.76
CA PRO A 543 -16.75 -3.48 -87.56
C PRO A 543 -16.17 -3.16 -88.95
N ARG A 544 -15.58 -4.23 -89.52
CA ARG A 544 -15.37 -4.57 -90.95
C ARG A 544 -15.41 -3.45 -91.98
N PHE A 545 -14.26 -3.19 -92.60
CA PHE A 545 -13.92 -3.74 -93.92
C PHE A 545 -12.50 -4.31 -93.90
#